data_AF-A0A8S8XWX1-F1
#
_entry.id   AF-A0A8S8XWX1-F1
#
_cell.length_a   1.000
_cell.length_b   1.000
_cell.length_c   1.000
_cell.angle_alpha   90.00
_cell.angle_beta   90.00
_cell.angle_gamma   90.00
#
_symmetry.space_group_name_H-M   'P 1'
#
loop_
_entity.id
_entity.type
_entity.pdbx_description
1 polymer ?
#
loop_
_entity_poly.entity_id
_entity_poly.type
_entity_poly.pdbx_seq_one_letter_code
_entity_poly.pdbx_strand_id
1 'polypeptide(L)'
;MEGRKPNLIALVIVASIYWGSLVWWQRDRLFGDSSADQTWALTLLGVSFPYVGFVIWGVTNDLPESLAESAIGRWFKPVIWLSSVIAMVVWGWLDQQAVGFLLVGVALLGLAAGLSLSCLMYSGPESSRLYALKRMVDVYPSIVKPDGHVRFNQKLWTTVLVLIIYFMMTNVMIWGLSDSTLDVFSSFRAIMAGASGSIMHLGIGPIVTASIIMQLFSGAKIIQLTCKTQLTNNCTKGFRRFSSYS
;
A
#
# COMPACT_ATOMS: atom_id res chain seq x y z
N MET A 1 -14.71 -12.46 -26.40
CA MET A 1 -13.92 -11.28 -25.97
C MET A 1 -12.53 -11.81 -25.65
N GLU A 2 -11.53 -11.43 -26.44
CA GLU A 2 -10.20 -12.02 -26.34
C GLU A 2 -9.52 -11.59 -25.04
N GLY A 3 -9.16 -12.56 -24.19
CA GLY A 3 -8.51 -12.29 -22.91
C GLY A 3 -7.23 -11.50 -23.11
N ARG A 4 -7.01 -10.44 -22.34
CA ARG A 4 -5.81 -9.61 -22.47
C ARG A 4 -4.59 -10.45 -22.07
N LYS A 5 -3.68 -10.66 -23.03
CA LYS A 5 -2.44 -11.39 -22.79
C LYS A 5 -1.57 -10.64 -21.77
N PRO A 6 -0.86 -11.34 -20.89
CA PRO A 6 0.06 -10.71 -19.94
C PRO A 6 1.11 -9.89 -20.71
N ASN A 7 1.37 -8.66 -20.26
CA ASN A 7 2.44 -7.85 -20.85
C ASN A 7 3.77 -8.32 -20.27
N LEU A 8 4.34 -9.33 -20.92
CA LEU A 8 5.61 -9.97 -20.55
C LEU A 8 6.76 -8.97 -20.49
N ILE A 9 6.78 -7.98 -21.39
CA ILE A 9 7.84 -6.95 -21.42
C ILE A 9 7.77 -6.09 -20.15
N ALA A 10 6.58 -5.58 -19.81
CA ALA A 10 6.41 -4.79 -18.60
C ALA A 10 6.67 -5.60 -17.32
N LEU A 11 6.31 -6.89 -17.33
CA LEU A 11 6.57 -7.81 -16.23
C LEU A 11 8.07 -7.98 -15.99
N VAL A 12 8.84 -8.24 -17.06
CA VAL A 12 10.29 -8.38 -16.98
C VAL A 12 10.92 -7.08 -16.49
N ILE A 13 10.50 -5.92 -17.02
CA ILE A 13 11.04 -4.62 -16.59
C ILE A 13 10.81 -4.40 -15.08
N VAL A 14 9.60 -4.60 -14.57
CA VAL A 14 9.30 -4.38 -13.15
C VAL A 14 10.05 -5.38 -12.27
N ALA A 15 10.12 -6.65 -12.67
CA ALA A 15 10.89 -7.66 -11.95
C ALA A 15 12.39 -7.33 -11.93
N SER A 16 12.94 -6.89 -13.06
CA SER A 16 14.35 -6.48 -13.19
C SER A 16 14.67 -5.23 -12.38
N ILE A 17 13.78 -4.24 -12.34
CA ILE A 17 13.97 -3.04 -11.51
C ILE A 17 13.97 -3.42 -10.03
N TYR A 18 13.01 -4.23 -9.61
CA TYR A 18 12.90 -4.63 -8.21
C TYR A 18 14.09 -5.51 -7.77
N TRP A 19 14.32 -6.64 -8.45
CA TRP A 19 15.44 -7.51 -8.10
C TRP A 19 16.80 -6.86 -8.33
N GLY A 20 16.93 -6.06 -9.39
CA GLY A 20 18.14 -5.29 -9.68
C GLY A 20 18.46 -4.26 -8.59
N SER A 21 17.45 -3.59 -8.03
CA SER A 21 17.67 -2.65 -6.92
C SER A 21 18.10 -3.34 -5.62
N LEU A 22 17.61 -4.56 -5.34
CA LEU A 22 18.05 -5.34 -4.18
C LEU A 22 19.46 -5.89 -4.34
N VAL A 23 19.80 -6.37 -5.54
CA VAL A 23 21.17 -6.78 -5.87
C VAL A 23 22.12 -5.59 -5.78
N TRP A 24 21.70 -4.41 -6.24
CA TRP A 24 22.48 -3.19 -6.10
C TRP A 24 22.69 -2.80 -4.63
N TRP A 25 21.66 -2.93 -3.79
CA TRP A 25 21.78 -2.68 -2.35
C TRP A 25 22.79 -3.63 -1.69
N GLN A 26 22.80 -4.91 -2.04
CA GLN A 26 23.75 -5.88 -1.49
C GLN A 26 25.06 -6.01 -2.29
N ARG A 27 25.29 -5.13 -3.28
CA ARG A 27 26.39 -5.26 -4.24
C ARG A 27 27.75 -5.42 -3.57
N ASP A 28 28.03 -4.59 -2.58
CA ASP A 28 29.35 -4.58 -1.93
C ASP A 28 29.58 -5.84 -1.07
N ARG A 29 28.51 -6.48 -0.57
CA ARG A 29 28.58 -7.78 0.14
C ARG A 29 28.61 -8.97 -0.82
N LEU A 30 27.97 -8.86 -1.97
CA LEU A 30 27.89 -9.92 -2.99
C LEU A 30 29.17 -10.04 -3.83
N PHE A 31 29.84 -8.93 -4.11
CA PHE A 31 31.06 -8.88 -4.92
C PHE A 31 32.32 -8.58 -4.09
N GLY A 32 32.22 -8.60 -2.77
CA GLY A 32 33.38 -8.51 -1.87
C GLY A 32 34.18 -9.82 -1.82
N ASP A 33 35.34 -9.80 -1.19
CA ASP A 33 36.28 -10.94 -1.17
C ASP A 33 35.92 -12.04 -0.15
N SER A 34 34.93 -11.79 0.72
CA SER A 34 34.54 -12.67 1.83
C SER A 34 33.41 -13.63 1.44
N SER A 35 33.67 -14.94 1.46
CA SER A 35 32.68 -15.97 1.13
C SER A 35 31.51 -16.01 2.14
N ALA A 36 31.75 -15.65 3.40
CA ALA A 36 30.71 -15.64 4.44
C ALA A 36 29.66 -14.53 4.17
N ASP A 37 30.13 -13.33 3.82
CA ASP A 37 29.25 -12.19 3.54
C ASP A 37 28.46 -12.37 2.24
N GLN A 38 29.07 -13.04 1.25
CA GLN A 38 28.39 -13.44 0.02
C GLN A 38 27.24 -14.41 0.31
N THR A 39 27.48 -15.46 1.09
CA THR A 39 26.41 -16.41 1.45
C THR A 39 25.29 -15.76 2.25
N TRP A 40 25.62 -14.84 3.17
CA TRP A 40 24.64 -14.08 3.93
C TRP A 40 23.81 -13.13 3.05
N ALA A 41 24.44 -12.42 2.11
CA ALA A 41 23.71 -11.56 1.18
C ALA A 41 22.80 -12.36 0.23
N LEU A 42 23.25 -13.56 -0.18
CA LEU A 42 22.46 -14.48 -0.99
C LEU A 42 21.26 -15.05 -0.24
N THR A 43 21.37 -15.37 1.05
CA THR A 43 20.20 -15.83 1.82
C THR A 43 19.15 -14.73 1.94
N LEU A 44 19.57 -13.48 2.18
CA LEU A 44 18.66 -12.34 2.22
C LEU A 44 17.95 -12.10 0.88
N LEU A 45 18.68 -12.16 -0.24
CA LEU A 45 18.08 -12.11 -1.58
C LEU A 45 17.20 -13.33 -1.88
N GLY A 46 17.50 -14.48 -1.27
CA GLY A 46 16.71 -15.70 -1.40
C GLY A 46 15.33 -15.57 -0.75
N VAL A 47 15.24 -14.92 0.41
CA VAL A 47 13.99 -14.74 1.19
C VAL A 47 12.92 -13.95 0.44
N SER A 48 13.35 -13.08 -0.45
CA SER A 48 12.45 -12.17 -1.14
C SER A 48 11.70 -12.84 -2.31
N PHE A 49 12.28 -13.85 -2.97
CA PHE A 49 11.58 -14.63 -4.01
C PHE A 49 10.30 -15.32 -3.51
N PRO A 50 10.32 -16.12 -2.41
CA PRO A 50 9.12 -16.74 -1.89
C PRO A 50 8.15 -15.70 -1.32
N TYR A 51 8.62 -14.57 -0.78
CA TYR A 51 7.73 -13.50 -0.32
C TYR A 51 6.92 -12.86 -1.46
N VAL A 52 7.60 -12.44 -2.54
CA VAL A 52 6.93 -11.87 -3.72
C VAL A 52 6.03 -12.91 -4.38
N GLY A 53 6.47 -14.17 -4.49
CA GLY A 53 5.66 -15.27 -4.98
C GLY A 53 4.40 -15.50 -4.15
N PHE A 54 4.51 -15.44 -2.83
CA PHE A 54 3.37 -15.54 -1.92
C PHE A 54 2.40 -14.38 -2.09
N VAL A 55 2.88 -13.14 -2.25
CA VAL A 55 2.03 -11.97 -2.51
C VAL A 55 1.26 -12.15 -3.83
N ILE A 56 1.95 -12.58 -4.89
CA ILE A 56 1.32 -12.86 -6.20
C ILE A 56 0.26 -13.94 -6.07
N TRP A 57 0.60 -15.05 -5.40
CA TRP A 57 -0.32 -16.17 -5.18
C TRP A 57 -1.54 -15.74 -4.37
N GLY A 58 -1.33 -14.95 -3.31
CA GLY A 58 -2.38 -14.48 -2.41
C GLY A 58 -3.40 -13.57 -3.09
N VAL A 59 -2.96 -12.78 -4.08
CA VAL A 59 -3.80 -11.88 -4.88
C VAL A 59 -4.48 -12.61 -6.05
N THR A 60 -3.78 -13.55 -6.70
CA THR A 60 -4.24 -14.15 -7.96
C THR A 60 -5.12 -15.37 -7.78
N ASN A 61 -4.86 -16.21 -6.77
CA ASN A 61 -5.60 -17.46 -6.59
C ASN A 61 -6.77 -17.26 -5.63
N ASP A 62 -7.99 -17.55 -6.04
CA ASP A 62 -9.14 -17.55 -5.12
C ASP A 62 -9.06 -18.75 -4.15
N LEU A 63 -9.53 -18.57 -2.90
CA LEU A 63 -9.64 -19.72 -1.98
C LEU A 63 -10.80 -20.62 -2.46
N PRO A 64 -10.68 -21.95 -2.35
CA PRO A 64 -11.79 -22.86 -2.67
C PRO A 64 -13.03 -22.53 -1.82
N GLU A 65 -14.22 -22.69 -2.39
CA GLU A 65 -15.50 -22.26 -1.81
C GLU A 65 -15.73 -22.78 -0.38
N SER A 66 -15.28 -24.02 -0.11
CA SER A 66 -15.36 -24.65 1.22
C SER A 66 -14.56 -23.94 2.32
N LEU A 67 -13.46 -23.26 1.96
CA LEU A 67 -12.64 -22.47 2.89
C LEU A 67 -13.10 -21.00 2.92
N ALA A 68 -13.62 -20.48 1.82
CA ALA A 68 -14.07 -19.08 1.72
C ALA A 68 -15.31 -18.77 2.59
N GLU A 69 -16.22 -19.74 2.76
CA GLU A 69 -17.43 -19.59 3.60
C GLU A 69 -17.13 -19.69 5.10
N SER A 70 -16.05 -20.38 5.48
CA SER A 70 -15.63 -20.45 6.88
C SER A 70 -14.98 -19.14 7.33
N ALA A 71 -15.31 -18.69 8.55
CA ALA A 71 -14.65 -17.55 9.18
C ALA A 71 -13.11 -17.69 9.19
N ILE A 72 -12.60 -18.93 9.25
CA ILE A 72 -11.16 -19.25 9.20
C ILE A 72 -10.53 -18.87 7.86
N GLY A 73 -11.17 -19.14 6.71
CA GLY A 73 -10.54 -18.93 5.41
C GLY A 73 -10.49 -17.45 4.99
N ARG A 74 -11.37 -16.62 5.56
CA ARG A 74 -11.29 -15.16 5.38
C ARG A 74 -9.99 -14.57 5.95
N TRP A 75 -9.53 -15.12 7.07
CA TRP A 75 -8.33 -14.68 7.78
C TRP A 75 -7.05 -15.41 7.37
N PHE A 76 -7.16 -16.56 6.69
CA PHE A 76 -6.01 -17.38 6.32
C PHE A 76 -4.89 -16.61 5.59
N LYS A 77 -5.25 -15.91 4.50
CA LYS A 77 -4.29 -15.13 3.70
C LYS A 77 -3.65 -13.96 4.46
N PRO A 78 -4.40 -13.05 5.12
CA PRO A 78 -3.79 -11.96 5.87
C PRO A 78 -2.99 -12.46 7.07
N VAL A 79 -3.37 -13.57 7.71
CA VAL A 79 -2.61 -14.16 8.82
C VAL A 79 -1.27 -14.72 8.35
N ILE A 80 -1.22 -15.44 7.21
CA ILE A 80 0.04 -15.95 6.66
C ILE A 80 0.95 -14.79 6.23
N TRP A 81 0.37 -13.74 5.64
CA TRP A 81 1.13 -12.54 5.31
C TRP A 81 1.70 -11.87 6.56
N LEU A 82 0.89 -11.65 7.60
CA LEU A 82 1.32 -11.06 8.86
C LEU A 82 2.40 -11.92 9.53
N SER A 83 2.24 -13.24 9.54
CA SER A 83 3.25 -14.17 10.06
C SER A 83 4.58 -14.04 9.31
N SER A 84 4.54 -13.90 7.98
CA SER A 84 5.74 -13.69 7.16
C SER A 84 6.44 -12.37 7.48
N VAL A 85 5.68 -11.29 7.69
CA VAL A 85 6.24 -9.97 8.08
C VAL A 85 6.81 -10.01 9.49
N ILE A 86 6.11 -10.64 10.44
CA ILE A 86 6.59 -10.81 11.82
C ILE A 86 7.89 -11.61 11.84
N ALA A 87 8.01 -12.67 11.04
CA ALA A 87 9.26 -13.44 10.93
C ALA A 87 10.43 -12.56 10.45
N MET A 88 10.21 -11.66 9.48
CA MET A 88 11.24 -10.70 9.03
C MET A 88 11.60 -9.68 10.10
N VAL A 89 10.63 -9.22 10.90
CA VAL A 89 10.88 -8.32 12.04
C VAL A 89 11.71 -9.00 13.12
N VAL A 90 11.36 -10.25 13.47
CA VAL A 90 12.12 -11.04 14.45
C VAL A 90 13.55 -11.31 13.96
N TRP A 91 13.71 -11.60 12.67
CA TRP A 91 15.04 -11.74 12.08
C TRP A 91 15.82 -10.41 12.11
N GLY A 92 15.18 -9.29 11.78
CA GLY A 92 15.80 -7.97 11.93
C GLY A 92 16.20 -7.65 13.38
N TRP A 93 15.46 -8.15 14.38
CA TRP A 93 15.84 -8.04 15.78
C TRP A 93 17.09 -8.85 16.14
N LEU A 94 17.24 -10.04 15.55
CA LEU A 94 18.42 -10.89 15.73
C LEU A 94 19.64 -10.34 14.98
N ASP A 95 19.42 -9.71 13.83
CA ASP A 95 20.47 -9.18 12.96
C ASP A 95 20.16 -7.72 12.54
N GLN A 96 20.74 -6.79 13.29
CA GLN A 96 20.57 -5.35 13.05
C GLN A 96 21.05 -4.91 11.65
N GLN A 97 21.94 -5.67 11.00
CA GLN A 97 22.43 -5.36 9.66
C GLN A 97 21.42 -5.73 8.57
N ALA A 98 20.55 -6.71 8.84
CA ALA A 98 19.52 -7.17 7.92
C ALA A 98 18.23 -6.36 7.99
N VAL A 99 17.98 -5.58 9.05
CA VAL A 99 16.73 -4.83 9.30
C VAL A 99 16.33 -3.99 8.10
N GLY A 100 17.24 -3.15 7.60
CA GLY A 100 16.94 -2.26 6.48
C GLY A 100 16.57 -3.03 5.22
N PHE A 101 17.32 -4.10 4.93
CA PHE A 101 17.07 -4.91 3.75
C PHE A 101 15.76 -5.72 3.85
N LEU A 102 15.51 -6.38 4.99
CA LEU A 102 14.33 -7.22 5.20
C LEU A 102 13.04 -6.41 5.33
N LEU A 103 13.04 -5.31 6.09
CA LEU A 103 11.82 -4.54 6.31
C LEU A 103 11.51 -3.60 5.14
N VAL A 104 12.51 -2.88 4.64
CA VAL A 104 12.28 -1.92 3.56
C VAL A 104 12.38 -2.61 2.20
N GLY A 105 13.47 -3.34 1.94
CA GLY A 105 13.70 -4.00 0.66
C GLY A 105 12.75 -5.16 0.38
N VAL A 106 12.55 -6.06 1.35
CA VAL A 106 11.74 -7.27 1.17
C VAL A 106 10.29 -7.04 1.55
N ALA A 107 9.98 -6.66 2.79
CA ALA A 107 8.59 -6.56 3.24
C ALA A 107 7.83 -5.42 2.54
N LEU A 108 8.37 -4.20 2.55
CA LEU A 108 7.68 -3.03 2.00
C LEU A 108 7.76 -2.99 0.46
N LEU A 109 8.97 -2.97 -0.10
CA LEU A 109 9.14 -2.89 -1.55
C LEU A 109 8.74 -4.19 -2.26
N GLY A 110 8.90 -5.36 -1.62
CA GLY A 110 8.43 -6.63 -2.18
C GLY A 110 6.92 -6.76 -2.19
N LEU A 111 6.20 -6.18 -1.23
CA LEU A 111 4.75 -6.08 -1.31
C LEU A 111 4.34 -5.20 -2.49
N ALA A 112 4.94 -4.01 -2.62
CA ALA A 112 4.66 -3.09 -3.72
C ALA A 112 4.97 -3.73 -5.10
N ALA A 113 6.11 -4.39 -5.22
CA ALA A 113 6.51 -5.12 -6.42
C ALA A 113 5.58 -6.30 -6.70
N GLY A 114 5.21 -7.09 -5.69
CA GLY A 114 4.28 -8.22 -5.82
C GLY A 114 2.89 -7.78 -6.27
N LEU A 115 2.35 -6.68 -5.72
CA LEU A 115 1.09 -6.09 -6.16
C LEU A 115 1.16 -5.57 -7.60
N SER A 116 2.24 -4.87 -7.95
CA SER A 116 2.47 -4.37 -9.31
C SER A 116 2.57 -5.51 -10.33
N LEU A 117 3.37 -6.53 -10.02
CA LEU A 117 3.51 -7.74 -10.85
C LEU A 117 2.17 -8.48 -10.97
N SER A 118 1.39 -8.62 -9.89
CA SER A 118 0.06 -9.23 -9.93
C SER A 118 -0.90 -8.47 -10.86
N CYS A 119 -0.87 -7.13 -10.83
CA CYS A 119 -1.65 -6.31 -11.77
C CYS A 119 -1.20 -6.50 -13.23
N LEU A 120 0.11 -6.70 -13.45
CA LEU A 120 0.65 -6.91 -14.77
C LEU A 120 0.39 -8.33 -15.31
N MET A 121 0.36 -9.33 -14.43
CA MET A 121 0.09 -10.73 -14.75
C MET A 121 -1.40 -11.04 -14.92
N TYR A 122 -2.30 -10.19 -14.44
CA TYR A 122 -3.73 -10.42 -14.55
C TYR A 122 -4.21 -10.54 -16.00
N SER A 123 -4.68 -11.75 -16.35
CA SER A 123 -5.28 -12.10 -17.63
C SER A 123 -6.73 -12.53 -17.44
N GLY A 124 -7.60 -11.58 -17.08
CA GLY A 124 -9.04 -11.83 -16.94
C GLY A 124 -9.88 -11.26 -18.10
N PRO A 125 -11.18 -11.60 -18.16
CA PRO A 125 -12.14 -11.06 -19.13
C PRO A 125 -12.54 -9.60 -18.82
N GLU A 126 -12.18 -9.07 -17.65
CA GLU A 126 -12.54 -7.74 -17.18
C GLU A 126 -11.72 -6.62 -17.86
N SER A 127 -12.33 -5.44 -18.02
CA SER A 127 -11.80 -4.35 -18.86
C SER A 127 -10.53 -3.66 -18.33
N SER A 128 -10.19 -3.81 -17.04
CA SER A 128 -9.11 -3.06 -16.38
C SER A 128 -8.18 -3.95 -15.53
N ARG A 129 -6.86 -3.71 -15.63
CA ARG A 129 -5.81 -4.41 -14.85
C ARG A 129 -5.88 -4.12 -13.35
N LEU A 130 -6.58 -3.03 -12.98
CA LEU A 130 -6.84 -2.66 -11.60
C LEU A 130 -7.79 -3.64 -10.88
N TYR A 131 -8.47 -4.53 -11.62
CA TYR A 131 -9.33 -5.55 -11.02
C TYR A 131 -8.55 -6.51 -10.10
N ALA A 132 -7.25 -6.71 -10.36
CA ALA A 132 -6.36 -7.46 -9.46
C ALA A 132 -6.29 -6.85 -8.04
N LEU A 133 -6.50 -5.55 -7.89
CA LEU A 133 -6.49 -4.84 -6.61
C LEU A 133 -7.87 -4.80 -5.91
N LYS A 134 -8.93 -5.32 -6.54
CA LYS A 134 -10.30 -5.30 -5.99
C LYS A 134 -10.36 -5.88 -4.58
N ARG A 135 -9.63 -6.97 -4.31
CA ARG A 135 -9.61 -7.62 -3.00
C ARG A 135 -9.04 -6.73 -1.89
N MET A 136 -8.12 -5.82 -2.19
CA MET A 136 -7.61 -4.86 -1.20
C MET A 136 -8.62 -3.74 -0.93
N VAL A 137 -9.34 -3.32 -1.97
CA VAL A 137 -10.39 -2.29 -1.86
C VAL A 137 -11.60 -2.80 -1.07
N ASP A 138 -11.99 -4.06 -1.29
CA ASP A 138 -13.17 -4.67 -0.65
C ASP A 138 -12.97 -4.91 0.87
N VAL A 139 -11.72 -5.00 1.34
CA VAL A 139 -11.40 -5.17 2.77
C VAL A 139 -11.49 -3.83 3.52
N TYR A 140 -11.36 -2.70 2.83
CA TYR A 140 -11.35 -1.40 3.49
C TYR A 140 -12.77 -1.04 3.94
N PRO A 141 -13.01 -0.84 5.25
CA PRO A 141 -14.34 -0.49 5.74
C PRO A 141 -14.72 0.89 5.20
N SER A 142 -15.70 0.91 4.29
CA SER A 142 -16.19 2.16 3.71
C SER A 142 -17.30 2.73 4.58
N ILE A 143 -17.25 4.03 4.86
CA ILE A 143 -18.34 4.75 5.51
C ILE A 143 -19.56 4.72 4.58
N VAL A 144 -20.64 4.09 5.05
CA VAL A 144 -21.90 4.02 4.32
C VAL A 144 -22.50 5.42 4.27
N LYS A 145 -22.96 5.83 3.08
CA LYS A 145 -23.64 7.12 2.95
C LYS A 145 -24.95 7.06 3.73
N PRO A 146 -25.29 8.07 4.54
CA PRO A 146 -26.55 8.07 5.27
C PRO A 146 -27.72 8.03 4.29
N ASP A 147 -28.64 7.09 4.50
CA ASP A 147 -29.88 6.99 3.73
C ASP A 147 -30.87 8.06 4.23
N GLY A 148 -31.21 9.01 3.36
CA GLY A 148 -32.17 10.08 3.64
C GLY A 148 -31.57 11.46 3.82
N HIS A 149 -32.45 12.46 3.90
CA HIS A 149 -32.06 13.86 4.01
C HIS A 149 -31.59 14.18 5.43
N VAL A 150 -30.28 14.29 5.63
CA VAL A 150 -29.70 14.68 6.93
C VAL A 150 -30.13 16.11 7.29
N ARG A 151 -30.74 16.29 8.47
CA ARG A 151 -31.17 17.60 8.97
C ARG A 151 -29.96 18.54 9.15
N PHE A 152 -30.13 19.83 8.85
CA PHE A 152 -29.06 20.83 8.93
C PHE A 152 -28.38 20.86 10.32
N ASN A 153 -29.16 20.80 11.40
CA ASN A 153 -28.65 20.79 12.77
C ASN A 153 -27.72 19.61 13.07
N GLN A 154 -27.97 18.45 12.45
CA GLN A 154 -27.13 17.28 12.63
C GLN A 154 -25.77 17.47 11.96
N LYS A 155 -25.74 18.06 10.75
CA LYS A 155 -24.47 18.42 10.08
C LYS A 155 -23.68 19.43 10.91
N LEU A 156 -24.35 20.44 11.46
CA LEU A 156 -23.71 21.46 12.29
C LEU A 156 -23.07 20.86 13.55
N TRP A 157 -23.81 20.01 14.28
CA TRP A 157 -23.27 19.30 15.45
C TRP A 157 -22.10 18.37 15.12
N THR A 158 -22.17 17.65 13.99
CA THR A 158 -21.04 16.82 13.54
C THR A 158 -19.81 17.66 13.23
N THR A 159 -19.95 18.81 12.54
CA THR A 159 -18.82 19.70 12.26
C THR A 159 -18.19 20.26 13.53
N VAL A 160 -19.01 20.69 14.50
CA VAL A 160 -18.52 21.21 15.79
C VAL A 160 -17.80 20.12 16.58
N LEU A 161 -18.33 18.90 16.60
CA LEU A 161 -17.70 17.75 17.26
C LEU A 161 -16.34 17.41 16.64
N VAL A 162 -16.25 17.37 15.31
CA VAL A 162 -14.98 17.15 14.59
C VAL A 162 -13.97 18.26 14.91
N LEU A 163 -14.42 19.51 15.01
CA LEU A 163 -13.55 20.64 15.34
C LEU A 163 -12.99 20.54 16.77
N ILE A 164 -13.79 20.11 17.74
CA ILE A 164 -13.34 19.89 19.12
C ILE A 164 -12.28 18.79 19.17
N ILE A 165 -12.52 17.66 18.49
CA ILE A 165 -11.56 16.56 18.41
C ILE A 165 -10.26 17.03 17.73
N TYR A 166 -10.37 17.79 16.63
CA TYR A 166 -9.22 18.37 15.93
C TYR A 166 -8.38 19.27 16.85
N PHE A 167 -9.04 20.13 17.64
CA PHE A 167 -8.35 21.00 18.60
C PHE A 167 -7.66 20.20 19.71
N MET A 168 -8.32 19.17 20.25
CA MET A 168 -7.74 18.29 21.27
C MET A 168 -6.50 17.55 20.74
N MET A 169 -6.56 16.97 19.54
CA MET A 169 -5.41 16.29 18.94
C MET A 169 -4.24 17.24 18.66
N THR A 170 -4.52 18.47 18.26
CA THR A 170 -3.51 19.51 18.01
C THR A 170 -2.74 19.90 19.28
N ASN A 171 -3.37 19.84 20.46
CA ASN A 171 -2.74 20.17 21.74
C ASN A 171 -1.92 19.03 22.36
N VAL A 172 -2.05 17.78 21.86
CA VAL A 172 -1.26 16.64 22.33
C VAL A 172 0.05 16.55 21.53
N MET A 173 1.17 16.79 22.21
CA MET A 173 2.51 16.65 21.62
C MET A 173 2.95 15.18 21.56
N ILE A 174 3.57 14.78 20.46
CA ILE A 174 4.17 13.46 20.28
C ILE A 174 5.45 13.39 21.10
N TRP A 175 5.55 12.38 21.96
CA TRP A 175 6.73 12.11 22.76
C TRP A 175 7.89 11.61 21.86
N GLY A 176 9.06 12.24 21.92
CA GLY A 176 10.28 11.78 21.23
C GLY A 176 10.68 12.47 19.92
N LEU A 177 10.17 13.68 19.62
CA LEU A 177 10.62 14.46 18.46
C LEU A 177 11.86 15.30 18.79
N SER A 178 12.89 15.24 17.93
CA SER A 178 14.06 16.13 17.99
C SER A 178 13.74 17.50 17.39
N ASP A 179 14.15 18.58 18.05
CA ASP A 179 13.87 19.98 17.64
C ASP A 179 14.29 20.31 16.20
N SER A 180 15.31 19.61 15.68
CA SER A 180 15.85 19.79 14.32
C SER A 180 14.92 19.36 13.18
N THR A 181 13.97 18.44 13.42
CA THR A 181 13.03 17.96 12.38
C THR A 181 11.84 18.93 12.20
N LEU A 182 11.59 19.81 13.18
CA LEU A 182 10.46 20.73 13.19
C LEU A 182 10.58 21.85 12.14
N ASP A 183 11.81 22.12 11.65
CA ASP A 183 12.12 23.28 10.80
C ASP A 183 11.84 23.02 9.30
N VAL A 184 12.09 21.79 8.82
CA VAL A 184 11.88 21.40 7.41
C VAL A 184 10.40 21.47 6.98
N PHE A 185 9.47 21.27 7.91
CA PHE A 185 8.02 21.28 7.63
C PHE A 185 7.34 22.63 7.86
N SER A 186 8.09 23.69 8.20
CA SER A 186 7.54 25.02 8.47
C SER A 186 6.77 25.59 7.28
N SER A 187 7.30 25.49 6.05
CA SER A 187 6.66 25.99 4.83
C SER A 187 5.46 25.15 4.39
N PHE A 188 5.45 23.84 4.64
CA PHE A 188 4.35 22.95 4.28
C PHE A 188 3.18 23.04 5.27
N ARG A 189 3.42 23.52 6.50
CA ARG A 189 2.45 23.60 7.59
C ARG A 189 1.16 24.35 7.23
N ALA A 190 1.30 25.47 6.51
CA ALA A 190 0.16 26.30 6.10
C ALA A 190 -0.77 25.59 5.11
N ILE A 191 -0.23 24.73 4.23
CA ILE A 191 -0.99 23.99 3.22
C ILE A 191 -1.54 22.68 3.79
N MET A 192 -0.79 22.04 4.69
CA MET A 192 -1.14 20.74 5.26
C MET A 192 -2.08 20.84 6.46
N ALA A 193 -2.42 22.06 6.93
CA ALA A 193 -3.22 22.29 8.14
C ALA A 193 -2.73 21.43 9.33
N GLY A 194 -1.41 21.25 9.45
CA GLY A 194 -0.78 20.44 10.50
C GLY A 194 -0.17 21.33 11.58
N ALA A 195 0.06 20.79 12.77
CA ALA A 195 0.82 21.44 13.83
C ALA A 195 2.12 20.67 14.09
N SER A 196 3.25 21.38 14.17
CA SER A 196 4.56 20.76 14.43
C SER A 196 4.59 20.18 15.84
N GLY A 197 5.10 18.96 16.01
CA GLY A 197 5.20 18.34 17.33
C GLY A 197 3.93 17.64 17.84
N SER A 198 2.80 17.64 17.11
CA SER A 198 1.53 17.02 17.52
C SER A 198 1.17 15.78 16.68
N ILE A 199 0.23 14.95 17.15
CA ILE A 199 -0.38 13.83 16.40
C ILE A 199 -0.82 14.26 14.98
N MET A 200 -1.15 15.54 14.79
CA MET A 200 -1.53 16.15 13.50
C MET A 200 -0.34 16.61 12.63
N HIS A 201 0.88 16.12 12.88
CA HIS A 201 2.11 16.61 12.22
C HIS A 201 2.05 16.57 10.68
N LEU A 202 1.52 15.49 10.11
CA LEU A 202 1.34 15.31 8.67
C LEU A 202 0.05 15.97 8.12
N GLY A 203 -0.86 16.36 9.01
CA GLY A 203 -2.13 17.03 8.69
C GLY A 203 -2.94 16.35 7.58
N ILE A 204 -3.48 17.15 6.65
CA ILE A 204 -4.20 16.68 5.44
C ILE A 204 -3.25 16.32 4.28
N GLY A 205 -1.95 16.29 4.52
CA GLY A 205 -0.95 16.20 3.47
C GLY A 205 -0.99 14.94 2.61
N PRO A 206 -0.96 13.75 3.23
CA PRO A 206 -1.04 12.49 2.49
C PRO A 206 -2.34 12.38 1.68
N ILE A 207 -3.43 12.91 2.23
CA ILE A 207 -4.77 12.98 1.65
C ILE A 207 -4.77 13.79 0.35
N VAL A 208 -4.32 15.05 0.42
CA VAL A 208 -4.35 15.96 -0.73
C VAL A 208 -3.40 15.47 -1.81
N THR A 209 -2.20 15.01 -1.41
CA THR A 209 -1.18 14.53 -2.34
C THR A 209 -1.66 13.29 -3.09
N ALA A 210 -2.33 12.35 -2.41
CA ALA A 210 -2.92 11.17 -3.06
C ALA A 210 -4.00 11.57 -4.08
N SER A 211 -4.84 12.57 -3.76
CA SER A 211 -5.89 13.06 -4.67
C SER A 211 -5.30 13.71 -5.94
N ILE A 212 -4.21 14.48 -5.82
CA ILE A 212 -3.53 15.11 -6.96
C ILE A 212 -2.93 14.04 -7.87
N ILE A 213 -2.22 13.05 -7.32
CA ILE A 213 -1.64 11.94 -8.10
C ILE A 213 -2.74 11.19 -8.86
N MET A 214 -3.87 10.94 -8.21
CA MET A 214 -5.01 10.27 -8.83
C MET A 214 -5.57 11.05 -10.03
N GLN A 215 -5.76 12.36 -9.84
CA GLN A 215 -6.25 13.25 -10.87
C GLN A 215 -5.29 13.31 -12.06
N LEU A 216 -3.97 13.38 -11.81
CA LEU A 216 -2.95 13.36 -12.85
C LEU A 216 -2.96 12.04 -13.64
N PHE A 217 -3.08 10.89 -12.96
CA PHE A 217 -3.15 9.59 -13.63
C PHE A 217 -4.41 9.39 -14.47
N SER A 218 -5.55 9.90 -13.98
CA SER A 218 -6.80 9.91 -14.76
C SER A 218 -6.75 10.89 -15.93
N GLY A 219 -6.08 12.05 -15.77
CA GLY A 219 -5.94 13.07 -16.81
C GLY A 219 -4.98 12.66 -17.93
N ALA A 220 -3.88 12.00 -17.58
CA ALA A 220 -2.87 11.53 -18.53
C ALA A 220 -3.29 10.26 -19.32
N LYS A 221 -4.49 9.72 -19.09
CA LYS A 221 -5.00 8.44 -19.65
C LYS A 221 -4.08 7.23 -19.42
N ILE A 222 -3.15 7.32 -18.45
CA ILE A 222 -2.24 6.22 -18.08
C ILE A 222 -3.05 5.04 -17.52
N ILE A 223 -4.13 5.33 -16.78
CA ILE A 223 -5.12 4.34 -16.33
C ILE A 223 -6.42 4.59 -17.09
N GLN A 224 -6.76 3.74 -18.06
CA GLN A 224 -8.04 3.81 -18.77
C GLN A 224 -9.18 3.30 -17.86
N LEU A 225 -9.77 4.20 -17.08
CA LEU A 225 -10.99 3.92 -16.32
C LEU A 225 -12.20 4.04 -17.27
N THR A 226 -12.51 2.97 -18.00
CA THR A 226 -13.70 2.95 -18.88
C THR A 226 -14.98 2.86 -18.05
N CYS A 227 -15.64 4.02 -17.83
CA CYS A 227 -16.99 4.13 -17.27
C CYS A 227 -18.09 3.65 -18.25
N LYS A 228 -17.98 2.43 -18.80
CA LYS A 228 -19.00 1.91 -19.72
C LYS A 228 -19.72 0.66 -19.20
N THR A 229 -19.14 -0.04 -18.22
CA THR A 229 -19.69 -1.31 -17.71
C THR A 229 -20.06 -1.19 -16.23
N GLN A 230 -21.23 -1.71 -15.84
CA GLN A 230 -21.79 -1.62 -14.48
C GLN A 230 -20.83 -2.16 -13.39
N LEU A 231 -20.01 -3.16 -13.72
CA LEU A 231 -18.99 -3.74 -12.82
C LEU A 231 -17.75 -2.84 -12.63
N THR A 232 -17.25 -2.21 -13.70
CA THR A 232 -16.16 -1.22 -13.64
C THR A 232 -16.58 0.04 -12.90
N ASN A 233 -17.87 0.40 -12.96
CA ASN A 233 -18.40 1.53 -12.23
C ASN A 233 -18.28 1.39 -10.72
N ASN A 234 -18.40 0.18 -10.15
CA ASN A 234 -18.28 -0.01 -8.70
C ASN A 234 -16.82 0.06 -8.22
N CYS A 235 -15.88 -0.55 -8.94
CA CYS A 235 -14.45 -0.45 -8.61
C CYS A 235 -13.94 1.00 -8.75
N THR A 236 -14.35 1.69 -9.82
CA THR A 236 -14.02 3.11 -10.03
C THR A 236 -14.70 4.01 -9.00
N LYS A 237 -15.94 3.70 -8.59
CA LYS A 237 -16.62 4.40 -7.49
C LYS A 237 -15.92 4.18 -6.16
N GLY A 238 -15.45 2.97 -5.87
CA GLY A 238 -14.66 2.66 -4.66
C GLY A 238 -13.35 3.43 -4.62
N PHE A 239 -12.62 3.43 -5.73
CA PHE A 239 -11.35 4.15 -5.85
C PHE A 239 -11.50 5.67 -5.84
N ARG A 240 -12.53 6.22 -6.51
CA ARG A 240 -12.87 7.65 -6.39
C ARG A 240 -13.38 7.99 -5.00
N ARG A 241 -14.15 7.13 -4.34
CA ARG A 241 -14.54 7.31 -2.93
C ARG A 241 -13.30 7.33 -2.05
N PHE A 242 -12.36 6.42 -2.22
CA PHE A 242 -11.09 6.42 -1.48
C PHE A 242 -10.31 7.74 -1.68
N SER A 243 -10.26 8.24 -2.91
CA SER A 243 -9.67 9.56 -3.24
C SER A 243 -10.53 10.77 -2.83
N SER A 244 -11.80 10.60 -2.47
CA SER A 244 -12.70 11.68 -2.00
C SER A 244 -12.94 11.65 -0.49
N TYR A 245 -12.59 10.55 0.18
CA TYR A 245 -12.63 10.36 1.64
C TYR A 245 -11.25 10.38 2.29
N SER A 246 -10.18 10.29 1.49
CA SER A 246 -8.87 10.78 1.88
C SER A 246 -8.92 12.27 1.58
#